data_AF-A0A959VUG9-F1
#
_entry.id   AF-A0A959VUG9-F1
#
_cell.length_a   1.000
_cell.length_b   1.000
_cell.length_c   1.000
_cell.angle_alpha   90.00
_cell.angle_beta   90.00
_cell.angle_gamma   90.00
#
_symmetry.space_group_name_H-M   'P 1'
#
loop_
_entity.id
_entity.type
_entity.pdbx_description
1 polymer ?
#
loop_
_entity_poly.entity_id
_entity_poly.type
_entity_poly.pdbx_seq_one_letter_code
_entity_poly.pdbx_strand_id
1 'polypeptide(L)'
;MSNGLQIFWILSRGAGIAAIVMAGLSVSAGLLSGRDMPFARLRKTLELRPVHEALSMATIILVAAHGLLLIGDPWLDPGLIGISVPFVMDYQPLWTGIGIIAGYGLILLGLSYYVRKWIGPSRWRVAHRFIALFWLLGLAHTFGAGTDVGEIWLWLPVALSSIPALGLLAYRMFVTRKPRKKVSGGRPSGRTVAAVQD
;
A
#
# COMPACT_ATOMS: atom_id res chain seq x y z
N MET A 1 38.82 -2.16 -4.81
CA MET A 1 37.57 -1.54 -5.32
C MET A 1 36.35 -2.47 -5.21
N SER A 2 36.49 -3.69 -4.67
CA SER A 2 35.40 -4.66 -4.44
C SER A 2 34.39 -4.24 -3.35
N ASN A 3 34.83 -3.46 -2.37
CA ASN A 3 33.99 -3.10 -1.21
C ASN A 3 32.84 -2.16 -1.58
N GLY A 4 33.02 -1.28 -2.58
CA GLY A 4 31.99 -0.34 -3.02
C GLY A 4 30.79 -1.04 -3.66
N LEU A 5 31.05 -2.00 -4.55
CA LEU A 5 30.05 -2.86 -5.18
C LEU A 5 29.19 -3.59 -4.14
N GLN A 6 29.83 -4.16 -3.11
CA GLN A 6 29.11 -4.87 -2.05
C GLN A 6 28.25 -3.94 -1.19
N ILE A 7 28.69 -2.71 -0.91
CA ILE A 7 27.92 -1.77 -0.06
C ILE A 7 26.63 -1.33 -0.74
N PHE A 8 26.66 -0.87 -1.99
CA PHE A 8 25.46 -0.43 -2.70
C PHE A 8 24.47 -1.58 -2.89
N TRP A 9 24.98 -2.78 -3.19
CA TRP A 9 24.17 -3.97 -3.32
C TRP A 9 23.50 -4.37 -1.99
N ILE A 10 24.24 -4.44 -0.88
CA ILE A 10 23.69 -4.79 0.45
C ILE A 10 22.68 -3.73 0.90
N LEU A 11 23.02 -2.45 0.78
CA LEU A 11 22.18 -1.35 1.25
C LEU A 11 20.90 -1.22 0.42
N SER A 12 20.99 -1.27 -0.91
CA SER A 12 19.80 -1.19 -1.77
C SER A 12 18.86 -2.36 -1.48
N ARG A 13 19.40 -3.56 -1.28
CA ARG A 13 18.64 -4.76 -0.96
C ARG A 13 17.97 -4.68 0.40
N GLY A 14 18.72 -4.29 1.43
CA GLY A 14 18.20 -4.06 2.78
C GLY A 14 17.09 -3.00 2.77
N ALA A 15 17.29 -1.89 2.04
CA ALA A 15 16.29 -0.83 1.91
C ALA A 15 15.00 -1.32 1.23
N GLY A 16 15.10 -2.12 0.16
CA GLY A 16 13.94 -2.67 -0.55
C GLY A 16 13.13 -3.65 0.32
N ILE A 17 13.81 -4.53 1.05
CA ILE A 17 13.15 -5.48 1.96
C ILE A 17 12.52 -4.76 3.15
N ALA A 18 13.23 -3.81 3.75
CA ALA A 18 12.67 -2.99 4.80
C ALA A 18 11.45 -2.19 4.32
N ALA A 19 11.50 -1.63 3.09
CA ALA A 19 10.38 -0.92 2.50
C ALA A 19 9.13 -1.79 2.39
N ILE A 20 9.24 -3.01 1.86
CA ILE A 20 8.06 -3.88 1.67
C ILE A 20 7.48 -4.37 3.00
N VAL A 21 8.34 -4.60 4.01
CA VAL A 21 7.93 -4.95 5.37
C VAL A 21 7.17 -3.80 6.03
N MET A 22 7.72 -2.58 5.98
CA MET A 22 7.06 -1.39 6.53
C MET A 22 5.74 -1.10 5.82
N ALA A 23 5.69 -1.31 4.51
CA ALA A 23 4.48 -1.18 3.72
C ALA A 23 3.39 -2.18 4.16
N GLY A 24 3.74 -3.46 4.35
CA GLY A 24 2.80 -4.49 4.82
C GLY A 24 2.24 -4.20 6.21
N LEU A 25 3.10 -3.74 7.13
CA LEU A 25 2.67 -3.30 8.45
C LEU A 25 1.77 -2.05 8.38
N SER A 26 2.13 -1.08 7.54
CA SER A 26 1.33 0.14 7.33
C SER A 26 -0.06 -0.18 6.78
N VAL A 27 -0.15 -1.06 5.76
CA VAL A 27 -1.41 -1.52 5.17
C VAL A 27 -2.25 -2.23 6.23
N SER A 28 -1.65 -3.09 7.05
CA SER A 28 -2.34 -3.76 8.17
C SER A 28 -2.95 -2.74 9.15
N ALA A 29 -2.16 -1.76 9.61
CA ALA A 29 -2.62 -0.71 10.51
C ALA A 29 -3.74 0.15 9.89
N GLY A 30 -3.62 0.51 8.61
CA GLY A 30 -4.62 1.27 7.87
C GLY A 30 -5.93 0.51 7.68
N LEU A 31 -5.87 -0.80 7.42
CA LEU A 31 -7.05 -1.66 7.31
C LEU A 31 -7.74 -1.83 8.67
N LEU A 32 -6.99 -2.10 9.75
CA LEU A 32 -7.50 -2.22 11.12
C LEU A 32 -8.16 -0.94 11.64
N SER A 33 -7.72 0.23 11.13
CA SER A 33 -8.34 1.52 11.46
C SER A 33 -9.75 1.70 10.88
N GLY A 34 -10.15 0.84 9.93
CA GLY A 34 -11.48 0.84 9.32
C GLY A 34 -12.59 0.51 10.32
N ARG A 35 -13.75 1.18 10.18
CA ARG A 35 -14.91 0.98 11.08
C ARG A 35 -15.60 -0.38 10.91
N ASP A 36 -15.44 -0.99 9.74
CA ASP A 36 -16.13 -2.23 9.36
C ASP A 36 -15.36 -3.50 9.79
N MET A 37 -14.29 -3.35 10.58
CA MET A 37 -13.45 -4.46 11.04
C MET A 37 -13.96 -5.05 12.37
N PRO A 38 -13.89 -6.37 12.57
CA PRO A 38 -14.41 -7.06 13.75
C PRO A 38 -13.55 -6.82 15.00
N PHE A 39 -12.37 -6.23 14.85
CA PHE A 39 -11.40 -5.97 15.90
C PHE A 39 -11.64 -4.62 16.61
N ALA A 40 -12.88 -4.32 16.94
CA ALA A 40 -13.27 -3.05 17.56
C ALA A 40 -12.55 -2.77 18.88
N ARG A 41 -12.23 -3.82 19.66
CA ARG A 41 -11.48 -3.72 20.92
C ARG A 41 -10.03 -3.28 20.66
N LEU A 42 -9.33 -3.93 19.73
CA LEU A 42 -7.95 -3.59 19.36
C LEU A 42 -7.83 -2.14 18.84
N ARG A 43 -8.81 -1.69 18.05
CA ARG A 43 -8.87 -0.30 17.55
C ARG A 43 -9.05 0.74 18.66
N LYS A 44 -9.74 0.39 19.75
CA LYS A 44 -9.96 1.30 20.89
C LYS A 44 -8.73 1.39 21.80
N THR A 45 -7.95 0.30 21.88
CA THR A 45 -6.77 0.23 22.75
C THR A 45 -5.49 0.72 22.08
N LEU A 46 -5.38 0.60 20.76
CA LEU A 46 -4.19 0.99 20.01
C LEU A 46 -4.42 2.29 19.23
N GLU A 47 -3.47 3.21 19.34
CA GLU A 47 -3.39 4.39 18.48
C GLU A 47 -2.83 4.00 17.09
N LEU A 48 -3.67 3.38 16.27
CA LEU A 48 -3.26 2.87 14.95
C LEU A 48 -2.90 3.96 13.94
N ARG A 49 -3.40 5.19 14.13
CA ARG A 49 -3.17 6.29 13.18
C ARG A 49 -1.71 6.79 13.20
N PRO A 50 -1.12 7.16 14.36
CA PRO A 50 0.31 7.49 14.44
C PRO A 50 1.21 6.36 13.92
N VAL A 51 0.86 5.11 14.24
CA VAL A 51 1.60 3.93 13.76
C VAL A 51 1.55 3.82 12.24
N HIS A 52 0.37 3.93 11.63
CA HIS A 52 0.21 3.92 10.18
C HIS A 52 0.98 5.08 9.51
N GLU A 53 0.96 6.28 10.10
CA GLU A 53 1.69 7.43 9.57
C GLU A 53 3.21 7.22 9.61
N ALA A 54 3.74 6.77 10.75
CA ALA A 54 5.17 6.47 10.91
C ALA A 54 5.64 5.37 9.94
N LEU A 55 4.91 4.27 9.84
CA LEU A 55 5.24 3.16 8.92
C LEU A 55 5.13 3.59 7.46
N SER A 56 4.16 4.44 7.11
CA SER A 56 4.01 4.98 5.75
C SER A 56 5.17 5.89 5.38
N MET A 57 5.60 6.78 6.30
CA MET A 57 6.75 7.64 6.05
C MET A 57 8.04 6.84 5.94
N ALA A 58 8.24 5.84 6.81
CA ALA A 58 9.38 4.93 6.72
C ALA A 58 9.39 4.20 5.36
N THR A 59 8.24 3.72 4.90
CA THR A 59 8.10 3.10 3.57
C THR A 59 8.54 4.04 2.46
N ILE A 60 8.04 5.28 2.44
CA ILE A 60 8.38 6.28 1.42
C ILE A 60 9.89 6.55 1.39
N ILE A 61 10.48 6.77 2.57
CA ILE A 61 11.91 7.03 2.70
C ILE A 61 12.73 5.83 2.21
N LEU A 62 12.33 4.61 2.58
CA LEU A 62 13.04 3.39 2.19
C LEU A 62 12.89 3.07 0.71
N VAL A 63 11.73 3.31 0.10
CA VAL A 63 11.55 3.20 -1.37
C VAL A 63 12.44 4.20 -2.10
N ALA A 64 12.46 5.45 -1.65
CA ALA A 64 13.33 6.47 -2.24
C ALA A 64 14.81 6.11 -2.09
N ALA A 65 15.21 5.68 -0.88
CA ALA A 65 16.58 5.24 -0.61
C ALA A 65 16.96 4.02 -1.46
N HIS A 66 16.08 3.03 -1.60
CA HIS A 66 16.28 1.87 -2.47
C HIS A 66 16.57 2.30 -3.91
N GLY A 67 15.74 3.16 -4.50
CA GLY A 67 15.95 3.67 -5.86
C GLY A 67 17.23 4.48 -6.02
N LEU A 68 17.56 5.35 -5.04
CA LEU A 68 18.78 6.16 -5.06
C LEU A 68 20.05 5.30 -4.93
N LEU A 69 20.02 4.26 -4.10
CA LEU A 69 21.14 3.35 -3.91
C LEU A 69 21.43 2.51 -5.17
N LEU A 70 20.40 2.20 -5.97
CA LEU A 70 20.57 1.50 -7.25
C LEU A 70 21.34 2.33 -8.29
N ILE A 71 21.28 3.66 -8.23
CA ILE A 71 22.10 4.53 -9.12
C ILE A 71 23.59 4.30 -8.88
N GLY A 72 23.96 4.03 -7.62
CA GLY A 72 25.35 3.79 -7.22
C GLY A 72 25.84 2.37 -7.49
N ASP A 73 24.99 1.46 -7.99
CA ASP A 73 25.35 0.08 -8.28
C ASP A 73 26.01 -0.03 -9.67
N PRO A 74 27.34 -0.24 -9.77
CA PRO A 74 28.06 -0.31 -11.04
C PRO A 74 27.79 -1.61 -11.82
N TRP A 75 27.21 -2.64 -11.20
CA TRP A 75 26.86 -3.87 -11.90
C TRP A 75 25.53 -3.71 -12.65
N LEU A 76 24.55 -3.05 -12.01
CA LEU A 76 23.26 -2.78 -12.63
C LEU A 76 23.31 -1.58 -13.57
N ASP A 77 24.10 -0.55 -13.21
CA ASP A 77 24.27 0.74 -13.90
C ASP A 77 22.98 1.28 -14.57
N PRO A 78 21.88 1.45 -13.81
CA PRO A 78 20.59 1.79 -14.39
C PRO A 78 20.52 3.23 -14.92
N GLY A 79 21.43 4.10 -14.45
CA GLY A 79 21.31 5.55 -14.63
C GLY A 79 19.99 6.12 -14.08
N LEU A 80 19.72 7.39 -14.36
CA LEU A 80 18.48 8.04 -13.92
C LEU A 80 17.25 7.54 -14.69
N ILE A 81 17.41 7.22 -15.97
CA ILE A 81 16.31 6.75 -16.82
C ILE A 81 15.85 5.36 -16.37
N GLY A 82 16.78 4.45 -16.10
CA GLY A 82 16.47 3.07 -15.71
C GLY A 82 15.70 2.95 -14.40
N ILE A 83 15.92 3.87 -13.46
CA ILE A 83 15.17 3.89 -12.19
C ILE A 83 13.86 4.67 -12.23
N SER A 84 13.61 5.46 -13.29
CA SER A 84 12.45 6.36 -13.35
C SER A 84 11.44 6.02 -14.43
N VAL A 85 11.86 5.37 -15.52
CA VAL A 85 10.98 5.01 -16.62
C VAL A 85 10.71 3.49 -16.58
N PRO A 86 9.45 3.07 -16.37
CA PRO A 86 9.09 1.66 -16.37
C PRO A 86 9.48 0.96 -17.68
N PHE A 87 9.95 -0.29 -17.58
CA PHE A 87 10.21 -1.21 -18.68
C PHE A 87 11.36 -0.84 -19.64
N VAL A 88 12.15 0.19 -19.32
CA VAL A 88 13.31 0.61 -20.14
C VAL A 88 14.59 -0.17 -19.81
N MET A 89 14.67 -0.77 -18.62
CA MET A 89 15.85 -1.56 -18.20
C MET A 89 16.03 -2.83 -19.03
N ASP A 90 17.26 -3.10 -19.48
CA ASP A 90 17.59 -4.38 -20.13
C ASP A 90 17.51 -5.56 -19.15
N TYR A 91 17.86 -5.32 -17.88
CA TYR A 91 17.77 -6.32 -16.82
C TYR A 91 16.34 -6.41 -16.27
N GLN A 92 15.71 -7.58 -16.47
CA GLN A 92 14.39 -7.93 -15.96
C GLN A 92 13.32 -6.81 -16.11
N PRO A 93 13.09 -6.29 -17.35
CA PRO A 93 12.27 -5.10 -17.63
C PRO A 93 10.88 -5.14 -16.99
N LEU A 94 10.24 -6.32 -17.00
CA LEU A 94 8.91 -6.50 -16.43
C LEU A 94 8.90 -6.20 -14.93
N TRP A 95 9.82 -6.82 -14.18
CA TRP A 95 9.84 -6.70 -12.73
C TRP A 95 10.35 -5.35 -12.28
N THR A 96 11.37 -4.80 -12.94
CA THR A 96 11.85 -3.43 -12.67
C THR A 96 10.77 -2.39 -12.96
N GLY A 97 10.05 -2.51 -14.08
CA GLY A 97 8.91 -1.64 -14.40
C GLY A 97 7.77 -1.72 -13.39
N ILE A 98 7.41 -2.93 -12.93
CA ILE A 98 6.43 -3.12 -11.85
C ILE A 98 6.91 -2.44 -10.55
N GLY A 99 8.20 -2.55 -10.21
CA GLY A 99 8.81 -1.90 -9.05
C GLY A 99 8.72 -0.38 -9.10
N ILE A 100 9.00 0.23 -10.26
CA ILE A 100 8.89 1.68 -10.47
C ILE A 100 7.43 2.15 -10.30
N ILE A 101 6.48 1.44 -10.90
CA ILE A 101 5.04 1.74 -10.79
C ILE A 101 4.59 1.62 -9.32
N ALA A 102 5.01 0.57 -8.62
CA ALA A 102 4.73 0.37 -7.20
C ALA A 102 5.30 1.53 -6.35
N GLY A 103 6.57 1.87 -6.56
CA GLY A 103 7.26 2.94 -5.84
C GLY A 103 6.57 4.29 -6.02
N TYR A 104 6.26 4.68 -7.26
CA TYR A 104 5.53 5.91 -7.54
C TYR A 104 4.14 5.91 -6.92
N GLY A 105 3.39 4.81 -7.01
CA GLY A 105 2.07 4.72 -6.41
C GLY A 105 2.11 4.87 -4.89
N LEU A 106 3.05 4.21 -4.21
CA LEU A 106 3.24 4.32 -2.76
C LEU A 106 3.63 5.74 -2.34
N ILE A 107 4.59 6.36 -3.04
CA ILE A 107 5.06 7.71 -2.72
C ILE A 107 3.97 8.75 -2.99
N LEU A 108 3.42 8.78 -4.20
CA LEU A 108 2.45 9.82 -4.60
C LEU A 108 1.16 9.73 -3.79
N LEU A 109 0.58 8.54 -3.63
CA LEU A 109 -0.64 8.39 -2.83
C LEU A 109 -0.39 8.55 -1.33
N GLY A 110 0.79 8.18 -0.83
CA GLY A 110 1.18 8.43 0.55
C GLY A 110 1.28 9.94 0.85
N LEU A 111 2.05 10.67 0.05
CA LEU A 111 2.23 12.12 0.18
C LEU A 111 0.94 12.91 -0.13
N SER A 112 0.02 12.35 -0.92
CA SER A 112 -1.28 12.98 -1.21
C SER A 112 -2.09 13.30 0.05
N TYR A 113 -1.82 12.63 1.18
CA TYR A 113 -2.42 12.95 2.46
C TYR A 113 -2.17 14.41 2.88
N TYR A 114 -0.98 14.97 2.63
CA TYR A 114 -0.64 16.34 3.02
C TYR A 114 -1.41 17.39 2.21
N VAL A 115 -1.77 17.07 0.97
CA VAL A 115 -2.57 17.94 0.08
C VAL A 115 -4.06 17.57 0.03
N ARG A 116 -4.51 16.63 0.89
CA ARG A 116 -5.90 16.12 0.88
C ARG A 116 -6.97 17.18 1.07
N LYS A 117 -6.64 18.30 1.72
CA LYS A 117 -7.56 19.43 1.92
C LYS A 117 -7.97 20.06 0.59
N TRP A 118 -7.07 20.03 -0.41
CA TRP A 118 -7.32 20.61 -1.74
C TRP A 118 -7.96 19.58 -2.69
N ILE A 119 -7.52 18.32 -2.63
CA ILE A 119 -8.09 17.21 -3.43
C ILE A 119 -9.55 16.90 -3.02
N GLY A 120 -9.87 17.12 -1.74
CA GLY A 120 -11.14 16.75 -1.14
C GLY A 120 -11.04 15.39 -0.42
N PRO A 121 -11.43 15.30 0.86
CA PRO A 121 -11.26 14.07 1.68
C PRO A 121 -11.93 12.82 1.09
N SER A 122 -13.03 12.97 0.36
CA SER A 122 -13.72 11.84 -0.27
C SER A 122 -12.96 11.28 -1.47
N ARG A 123 -12.44 12.15 -2.34
CA ARG A 123 -11.62 11.73 -3.50
C ARG A 123 -10.31 11.12 -3.04
N TRP A 124 -9.64 11.76 -2.07
CA TRP A 124 -8.44 11.23 -1.44
C TRP A 124 -8.67 9.82 -0.86
N ARG A 125 -9.77 9.59 -0.13
CA ARG A 125 -10.08 8.24 0.40
C ARG A 125 -10.30 7.18 -0.67
N VAL A 126 -10.77 7.56 -1.87
CA VAL A 126 -10.91 6.61 -3.00
C VAL A 126 -9.54 6.32 -3.58
N ALA A 127 -8.76 7.36 -3.90
CA ALA A 127 -7.40 7.23 -4.43
C ALA A 127 -6.50 6.43 -3.48
N HIS A 128 -6.54 6.72 -2.19
CA HIS A 128 -5.70 6.07 -1.18
C HIS A 128 -5.97 4.56 -1.03
N ARG A 129 -7.15 4.05 -1.45
CA ARG A 129 -7.40 2.59 -1.47
C ARG A 129 -6.48 1.85 -2.44
N PHE A 130 -5.98 2.52 -3.47
CA PHE A 130 -5.05 1.92 -4.43
C PHE A 130 -3.65 1.68 -3.84
N ILE A 131 -3.33 2.21 -2.65
CA ILE A 131 -2.09 1.84 -1.94
C ILE A 131 -1.97 0.32 -1.77
N ALA A 132 -3.08 -0.37 -1.50
CA ALA A 132 -3.07 -1.84 -1.38
C ALA A 132 -2.63 -2.50 -2.69
N LEU A 133 -3.04 -1.97 -3.85
CA LEU A 133 -2.61 -2.49 -5.14
C LEU A 133 -1.11 -2.23 -5.38
N PHE A 134 -0.64 -1.01 -5.13
CA PHE A 134 0.79 -0.69 -5.32
C PHE A 134 1.70 -1.46 -4.36
N TRP A 135 1.23 -1.74 -3.16
CA TRP A 135 1.92 -2.65 -2.24
C TRP A 135 1.98 -4.09 -2.78
N LEU A 136 0.90 -4.62 -3.37
CA LEU A 136 0.92 -5.93 -4.03
C LEU A 136 1.86 -5.96 -5.22
N LEU A 137 1.93 -4.88 -6.01
CA LEU A 137 2.92 -4.73 -7.07
C LEU A 137 4.34 -4.73 -6.51
N GLY A 138 4.56 -4.08 -5.36
CA GLY A 138 5.84 -4.14 -4.64
C GLY A 138 6.22 -5.56 -4.22
N LEU A 139 5.27 -6.35 -3.71
CA LEU A 139 5.50 -7.77 -3.41
C LEU A 139 5.85 -8.56 -4.67
N ALA A 140 5.12 -8.34 -5.76
CA ALA A 140 5.40 -8.98 -7.05
C ALA A 140 6.80 -8.62 -7.56
N HIS A 141 7.23 -7.36 -7.41
CA HIS A 141 8.59 -6.93 -7.70
C HIS A 141 9.62 -7.63 -6.81
N THR A 142 9.41 -7.69 -5.50
CA THR A 142 10.35 -8.35 -4.56
C THR A 142 10.60 -9.82 -4.93
N PHE A 143 9.54 -10.57 -5.24
CA PHE A 143 9.66 -11.99 -5.58
C PHE A 143 10.03 -12.25 -7.05
N GLY A 144 9.71 -11.33 -7.94
CA GLY A 144 10.00 -11.48 -9.37
C GLY A 144 11.41 -11.06 -9.74
N ALA A 145 11.90 -9.94 -9.17
CA ALA A 145 13.25 -9.42 -9.42
C ALA A 145 14.31 -9.99 -8.47
N GLY A 146 13.91 -10.48 -7.29
CA GLY A 146 14.84 -10.94 -6.26
C GLY A 146 15.59 -12.20 -6.65
N THR A 147 16.90 -12.22 -6.45
CA THR A 147 17.70 -13.45 -6.54
C THR A 147 17.54 -14.34 -5.31
N ASP A 148 17.04 -13.77 -4.22
CA ASP A 148 17.03 -14.40 -2.89
C ASP A 148 15.68 -15.06 -2.56
N VAL A 149 14.88 -15.36 -3.58
CA VAL A 149 13.54 -15.95 -3.43
C VAL A 149 13.59 -17.36 -2.84
N GLY A 150 14.74 -18.02 -2.86
CA GLY A 150 14.95 -19.29 -2.15
C GLY A 150 15.23 -19.14 -0.65
N GLU A 151 15.47 -17.92 -0.18
CA GLU A 151 16.12 -17.70 1.12
C GLU A 151 15.14 -17.35 2.24
N ILE A 152 15.27 -18.04 3.38
CA ILE A 152 14.35 -17.86 4.52
C ILE A 152 14.43 -16.46 5.14
N TRP A 153 15.59 -15.81 5.05
CA TRP A 153 15.81 -14.48 5.60
C TRP A 153 15.03 -13.39 4.83
N LEU A 154 14.67 -13.64 3.57
CA LEU A 154 13.74 -12.81 2.81
C LEU A 154 12.29 -13.17 3.17
N TRP A 155 11.96 -14.47 3.14
CA TRP A 155 10.59 -14.94 3.35
C TRP A 155 10.01 -14.58 4.71
N LEU A 156 10.77 -14.80 5.78
CA LEU A 156 10.26 -14.66 7.14
C LEU A 156 9.72 -13.24 7.44
N PRO A 157 10.49 -12.15 7.25
CA PRO A 157 9.99 -10.81 7.52
C PRO A 157 8.88 -10.37 6.54
N VAL A 158 8.99 -10.74 5.27
CA VAL A 158 8.00 -10.40 4.24
C VAL A 158 6.67 -11.10 4.52
N ALA A 159 6.69 -12.40 4.86
CA ALA A 159 5.50 -13.16 5.19
C ALA A 159 4.83 -12.65 6.47
N LEU A 160 5.62 -12.41 7.53
CA LEU A 160 5.10 -11.93 8.82
C LEU A 160 4.39 -10.59 8.71
N SER A 161 4.89 -9.68 7.85
CA SER A 161 4.26 -8.38 7.59
C SER A 161 3.10 -8.46 6.58
N SER A 162 3.16 -9.36 5.60
CA SER A 162 2.22 -9.39 4.48
C SER A 162 1.01 -10.28 4.69
N ILE A 163 1.15 -11.41 5.37
CA ILE A 163 0.03 -12.34 5.62
C ILE A 163 -1.11 -11.65 6.38
N PRO A 164 -0.86 -10.89 7.47
CA PRO A 164 -1.93 -10.16 8.16
C PRO A 164 -2.61 -9.14 7.24
N ALA A 165 -1.82 -8.39 6.45
CA ALA A 165 -2.34 -7.40 5.51
C ALA A 165 -3.25 -8.05 4.44
N LEU A 166 -2.82 -9.17 3.86
CA LEU A 166 -3.60 -9.94 2.89
C LEU A 166 -4.91 -10.46 3.50
N GLY A 167 -4.85 -11.03 4.70
CA GLY A 167 -6.03 -11.52 5.41
C GLY A 167 -7.06 -10.42 5.69
N LEU A 168 -6.58 -9.26 6.15
CA LEU A 168 -7.44 -8.08 6.38
C LEU A 168 -8.01 -7.51 5.08
N LEU A 169 -7.23 -7.50 4.01
CA LEU A 169 -7.66 -7.01 2.71
C LEU A 169 -8.75 -7.93 2.13
N ALA A 170 -8.54 -9.25 2.19
CA ALA A 170 -9.51 -10.25 1.80
C ALA A 170 -10.81 -10.10 2.62
N TYR A 171 -10.70 -10.01 3.95
CA TYR A 171 -11.85 -9.79 4.83
C TYR A 171 -12.66 -8.55 4.40
N ARG A 172 -11.98 -7.43 4.11
CA ARG A 172 -12.64 -6.21 3.65
C ARG A 172 -13.39 -6.43 2.34
N MET A 173 -12.78 -7.10 1.36
CA MET A 173 -13.38 -7.30 0.04
C MET A 173 -14.61 -8.20 0.09
N PHE A 174 -14.58 -9.26 0.89
CA PHE A 174 -15.60 -10.31 0.88
C PHE A 174 -16.66 -10.17 1.98
N VAL A 175 -16.34 -9.60 3.14
CA VAL A 175 -17.25 -9.57 4.30
C VAL A 175 -17.97 -8.24 4.46
N THR A 176 -17.28 -7.11 4.22
CA THR A 176 -17.84 -5.77 4.51
C THR A 176 -18.73 -5.21 3.39
N ARG A 177 -18.67 -5.79 2.18
CA ARG A 177 -19.57 -5.44 1.06
C ARG A 177 -20.92 -6.17 1.19
N LYS A 178 -21.72 -5.87 2.23
CA LYS A 178 -23.14 -6.26 2.21
C LYS A 178 -23.90 -5.36 1.22
N PRO A 179 -24.73 -5.91 0.31
CA PRO A 179 -25.53 -5.09 -0.59
C PRO A 179 -26.45 -4.20 0.25
N ARG A 180 -26.45 -2.89 -0.02
CA ARG A 180 -27.46 -2.00 0.53
C ARG A 180 -28.80 -2.48 -0.04
N LYS A 181 -29.63 -3.15 0.77
CA LYS A 181 -31.03 -3.45 0.39
C LYS A 181 -31.63 -2.10 -0.02
N LYS A 182 -31.99 -1.96 -1.32
CA LYS A 182 -32.84 -0.85 -1.76
C LYS A 182 -34.10 -0.98 -0.92
N VAL A 183 -34.29 -0.07 0.04
CA VAL A 183 -35.60 0.12 0.64
C VAL A 183 -36.46 0.62 -0.51
N SER A 184 -37.26 -0.27 -1.09
CA SER A 184 -38.31 0.11 -2.02
C SER A 184 -39.24 1.02 -1.23
N GLY A 185 -39.09 2.33 -1.45
CA GLY A 185 -39.96 3.35 -0.90
C GLY A 185 -41.36 3.16 -1.45
N GLY A 186 -42.14 2.30 -0.82
CA GLY A 186 -43.59 2.39 -0.87
C GLY A 186 -43.96 3.73 -0.27
N ARG A 187 -44.29 4.70 -1.13
CA ARG A 187 -44.92 5.96 -0.71
C ARG A 187 -46.12 5.61 0.19
N PRO A 188 -46.26 6.21 1.37
CA PRO A 188 -47.57 6.30 1.98
C PRO A 188 -48.41 7.19 1.05
N SER A 189 -49.37 6.59 0.36
CA SER A 189 -50.41 7.35 -0.33
C SER A 189 -51.15 8.16 0.73
N GLY A 190 -51.05 9.48 0.63
CA GLY A 190 -51.82 10.40 1.46
C GLY A 190 -53.30 10.46 1.05
N ARG A 191 -54.08 11.04 1.98
CA ARG A 191 -55.52 11.39 1.96
C ARG A 191 -56.45 10.22 2.34
N THR A 192 -57.33 10.39 3.32
CA THR A 192 -58.27 11.52 3.46
C THR A 192 -58.47 11.96 4.90
N VAL A 193 -58.39 13.27 5.11
CA VAL A 193 -58.77 13.99 6.33
C VAL A 193 -60.27 13.81 6.55
N ALA A 194 -60.67 13.29 7.70
CA ALA A 194 -62.06 13.26 8.12
C ALA A 194 -62.60 14.69 8.22
N ALA A 195 -63.64 15.00 7.45
CA ALA A 195 -64.45 16.18 7.65
C ALA A 195 -65.25 15.97 8.94
N VAL A 196 -64.93 16.77 9.96
CA VAL A 196 -65.80 17.04 11.10
C VAL A 196 -66.10 18.52 11.03
N GLN A 197 -67.29 18.86 10.52
CA GLN A 197 -68.00 20.10 10.78
C GLN A 197 -69.49 19.75 10.86
N ASP A 198 -70.01 19.96 12.06
CA ASP A 198 -71.38 20.30 12.51
C ASP A 198 -72.60 19.54 11.99
#